data_AF-A0AAW0KED8-F1
#
_entry.id   AF-A0AAW0KED8-F1
#
_cell.length_a   1.000
_cell.length_b   1.000
_cell.length_c   1.000
_cell.angle_alpha   90.00
_cell.angle_beta   90.00
_cell.angle_gamma   90.00
#
_symmetry.space_group_name_H-M   'P 1'
#
loop_
_entity.id
_entity.type
_entity.pdbx_description
1 polymer ?
#
loop_
_entity_poly.entity_id
_entity_poly.type
_entity_poly.pdbx_seq_one_letter_code
_entity_poly.pdbx_strand_id
1 'polypeptide(L)'
;MHTGNNWGGSFEINHGEVTTSGEYDRSRTLEWDGAALYHHQNLDETQQSWLLGPQEKKKKKYVDFGCIVISHKALKWILGSILLAFCVIGLPIIIAKSLPKHKSPPITPDNYSVALHKALLFFNTQKSGKLPKNNGISWRGDSGLNDGNDTDVKEGLAGGYYDAGDNIKFHFPMSYSMTMLSWSVIEYPDKYKNINEYNHARDLIKWGTDYLLLTFNSSATKINKIYCQVGGHRNGSQTPDDHNCWQKPEDMDYLRPTLTCQSGPDLAGEMAAALAAASIVFKDDNVYSTKLIKGAQTLFAFARDNGKRTAYSRSYPADIKCY
;
A
#
# COMPACT_ATOMS: atom_id res chain seq x y z
N MET A 1 -1.98 -13.87 30.79
CA MET A 1 -0.71 -14.39 30.22
C MET A 1 -0.61 -13.85 28.80
N HIS A 2 0.32 -12.92 28.58
CA HIS A 2 0.59 -12.35 27.25
C HIS A 2 1.77 -13.08 26.62
N THR A 3 1.55 -13.60 25.41
CA THR A 3 2.51 -13.82 24.34
C THR A 3 1.70 -13.58 23.06
N GLY A 4 2.11 -12.84 22.03
CA GLY A 4 3.37 -12.22 21.68
C GLY A 4 3.48 -12.38 20.17
N ASN A 5 3.10 -11.36 19.40
CA ASN A 5 3.28 -11.37 17.95
C ASN A 5 4.33 -10.32 17.59
N ASN A 6 5.51 -10.83 17.23
CA ASN A 6 6.59 -10.12 16.56
C ASN A 6 6.10 -9.53 15.24
N TRP A 7 6.45 -8.27 15.00
CA TRP A 7 7.01 -7.71 13.77
C TRP A 7 6.91 -6.19 13.90
N GLY A 8 7.77 -5.65 14.76
CA GLY A 8 8.05 -4.23 14.85
C GLY A 8 9.18 -3.85 13.91
N GLY A 9 9.00 -2.75 13.17
CA GLY A 9 10.06 -1.98 12.56
C GLY A 9 9.69 -0.50 12.66
N SER A 10 10.53 0.29 13.32
CA SER A 10 10.40 1.75 13.44
C SER A 10 11.23 2.40 12.34
N PHE A 11 10.66 3.40 11.67
CA PHE A 11 11.32 4.16 10.62
C PHE A 11 12.10 5.32 11.25
N GLU A 12 13.41 5.18 11.42
CA GLU A 12 14.31 6.27 11.80
C GLU A 12 14.87 6.96 10.55
N ILE A 13 14.75 8.29 10.52
CA ILE A 13 15.40 9.16 9.54
C ILE A 13 16.68 9.69 10.19
N ASN A 14 17.81 9.31 9.60
CA ASN A 14 19.14 9.72 10.02
C ASN A 14 19.56 10.96 9.21
N HIS A 15 19.83 12.10 9.86
CA HIS A 15 20.48 13.24 9.22
C HIS A 15 21.98 13.16 9.48
N GLY A 16 22.73 12.86 8.41
CA GLY A 16 24.18 12.77 8.42
C GLY A 16 24.87 14.13 8.56
N GLU A 17 25.89 14.14 9.40
CA GLU A 17 26.87 15.19 9.60
C GLU A 17 27.89 15.20 8.45
N VAL A 18 28.25 16.38 7.95
CA VAL A 18 29.41 16.59 7.05
C VAL A 18 30.45 17.38 7.82
N THR A 19 31.64 16.81 7.97
CA THR A 19 32.84 17.51 8.44
C THR A 19 33.72 17.88 7.24
N THR A 20 34.14 19.14 7.16
CA THR A 20 35.34 19.54 6.43
C THR A 20 36.09 20.60 7.21
N SER A 21 37.39 20.36 7.33
CA SER A 21 38.47 21.14 7.93
C SER A 21 38.79 22.43 7.18
N GLY A 22 39.49 23.35 7.86
CA GLY A 22 40.23 24.46 7.22
C GLY A 22 40.59 25.60 8.17
N GLU A 23 41.85 25.64 8.59
CA GLU A 23 42.55 26.72 9.31
C GLU A 23 42.51 28.06 8.55
N TYR A 24 42.61 29.21 9.26
CA TYR A 24 43.62 30.23 8.99
C TYR A 24 43.77 31.21 10.17
N ASP A 25 45.03 31.59 10.33
CA ASP A 25 45.73 32.27 11.40
C ASP A 25 45.65 33.81 11.30
N ARG A 26 45.70 34.53 12.44
CA ARG A 26 46.58 35.69 12.75
C ARG A 26 46.03 36.75 13.72
N SER A 27 46.99 37.21 14.52
CA SER A 27 46.98 38.11 15.67
C SER A 27 46.88 39.62 15.37
N ARG A 28 46.61 40.39 16.44
CA ARG A 28 47.22 41.69 16.81
C ARG A 28 46.72 42.08 18.22
N THR A 29 47.48 41.81 19.29
CA THR A 29 48.42 42.72 20.00
C THR A 29 47.86 44.11 20.33
N LEU A 30 47.70 44.40 21.62
CA LEU A 30 48.27 45.59 22.28
C LEU A 30 48.16 45.45 23.80
N GLU A 31 49.27 45.07 24.41
CA GLU A 31 49.64 45.42 25.79
C GLU A 31 49.72 46.95 25.91
N TRP A 32 49.30 47.45 27.06
CA TRP A 32 49.95 48.60 27.68
C TRP A 32 50.10 48.30 29.16
N ASP A 33 51.35 48.01 29.52
CA ASP A 33 51.88 47.94 30.87
C ASP A 33 53.02 48.98 30.95
N GLY A 34 53.17 49.68 32.06
CA GLY A 34 54.16 50.74 32.22
C GLY A 34 53.68 51.87 33.14
N ALA A 35 53.63 51.66 34.44
CA ALA A 35 54.78 51.86 35.33
C ALA A 35 55.22 53.34 35.43
N ALA A 36 54.80 53.99 36.51
CA ALA A 36 55.62 54.95 37.25
C ALA A 36 55.24 54.76 38.72
N LEU A 37 56.03 53.98 39.46
CA LEU A 37 57.03 54.53 40.38
C LEU A 37 56.38 55.45 41.42
N TYR A 38 56.22 54.98 42.65
CA TYR A 38 57.11 55.38 43.74
C TYR A 38 56.65 54.79 45.06
N HIS A 39 57.61 54.17 45.73
CA HIS A 39 57.58 53.79 47.11
C HIS A 39 57.81 55.06 47.96
N HIS A 40 57.07 55.17 49.07
CA HIS A 40 57.46 55.83 50.33
C HIS A 40 57.28 57.36 50.51
N GLN A 41 56.54 57.68 51.59
CA GLN A 41 56.65 58.84 52.50
C GLN A 41 56.28 60.26 52.03
N ASN A 42 55.15 60.77 52.54
CA ASN A 42 55.05 61.76 53.63
C ASN A 42 53.63 62.36 53.60
N LEU A 43 52.82 62.09 54.63
CA LEU A 43 52.51 63.06 55.69
C LEU A 43 51.96 64.38 55.13
N ASP A 44 50.67 64.61 55.43
CA ASP A 44 50.04 65.93 55.60
C ASP A 44 48.91 66.33 54.62
N GLU A 45 47.83 65.54 54.57
CA GLU A 45 46.50 66.10 54.27
C GLU A 45 45.47 65.75 55.36
N THR A 46 45.96 65.61 56.59
CA THR A 46 45.18 65.80 57.83
C THR A 46 44.76 67.26 58.06
N GLN A 47 44.78 68.12 57.02
CA GLN A 47 44.48 69.54 57.13
C GLN A 47 43.40 70.08 56.17
N GLN A 48 42.74 69.26 55.36
CA GLN A 48 41.58 69.74 54.59
C GLN A 48 40.31 68.91 54.81
N SER A 49 40.05 68.65 56.10
CA SER A 49 38.71 68.96 56.61
C SER A 49 38.51 70.48 56.51
N TRP A 50 37.26 70.93 56.30
CA TRP A 50 36.84 72.34 56.17
C TRP A 50 36.80 72.96 54.76
N LEU A 51 36.10 72.39 53.75
CA LEU A 51 35.46 73.23 52.72
C LEU A 51 34.51 72.56 51.71
N LEU A 52 33.89 71.42 52.01
CA LEU A 52 32.80 70.89 51.17
C LEU A 52 31.61 70.55 52.04
N GLY A 53 30.53 71.30 51.84
CA GLY A 53 29.21 70.93 52.37
C GLY A 53 28.81 69.53 51.90
N PRO A 54 27.86 68.87 52.58
CA PRO A 54 27.51 67.49 52.27
C PRO A 54 26.98 67.41 50.84
N GLN A 55 27.62 66.59 49.99
CA GLN A 55 26.95 66.06 48.80
C GLN A 55 25.70 65.31 49.30
N GLU A 56 24.50 65.75 48.89
CA GLU A 56 23.28 65.00 49.13
C GLU A 56 23.41 63.62 48.50
N LYS A 57 23.78 62.62 49.32
CA LYS A 57 23.71 61.22 48.92
C LYS A 57 22.23 60.90 48.70
N LYS A 58 21.80 60.79 47.44
CA LYS A 58 20.47 60.29 47.07
C LYS A 58 20.19 59.03 47.89
N LYS A 59 19.29 59.13 48.88
CA LYS A 59 18.93 58.01 49.76
C LYS A 59 18.40 56.87 48.89
N LYS A 60 19.15 55.77 48.79
CA LYS A 60 18.64 54.54 48.18
C LYS A 60 17.46 54.09 49.05
N LYS A 61 16.25 54.04 48.48
CA LYS A 61 15.07 53.51 49.19
C LYS A 61 15.21 51.99 49.28
N TYR A 62 15.06 51.44 50.48
CA TYR A 62 15.06 50.02 50.77
C TYR A 62 13.69 49.62 51.31
N VAL A 63 13.29 48.36 51.09
CA VAL A 63 12.07 47.77 51.67
C VAL A 63 12.53 46.72 52.67
N ASP A 64 12.00 46.81 53.88
CA ASP A 64 12.33 45.91 54.98
C ASP A 64 11.19 44.90 55.19
N PHE A 65 11.50 43.61 55.06
CA PHE A 65 10.57 42.52 55.30
C PHE A 65 10.74 41.90 56.70
N GLY A 66 11.34 42.64 57.64
CA GLY A 66 11.49 42.25 59.04
C GLY A 66 12.80 41.52 59.34
N CYS A 67 13.16 40.52 58.53
CA CYS A 67 14.43 39.78 58.68
C CYS A 67 15.44 39.99 57.53
N ILE A 68 15.06 40.67 56.44
CA ILE A 68 15.90 40.89 55.25
C ILE A 68 15.59 42.27 54.64
N VAL A 69 16.61 43.09 54.43
CA VAL A 69 16.50 44.44 53.83
C VAL A 69 16.98 44.41 52.37
N ILE A 70 16.08 44.68 51.41
CA ILE A 70 16.40 44.65 49.97
C ILE A 70 16.19 46.04 49.34
N SER A 71 17.11 46.46 48.48
CA SER A 71 16.96 47.75 47.79
C SER A 71 15.78 47.72 46.81
N HIS A 72 15.06 48.83 46.66
CA HIS A 72 13.95 48.91 45.67
C HIS A 72 14.38 48.55 44.25
N LYS A 73 15.64 48.82 43.87
CA LYS A 73 16.17 48.43 42.56
C LYS A 73 16.30 46.91 42.45
N ALA A 74 16.90 46.25 43.44
CA ALA A 74 17.02 44.80 43.47
C ALA A 74 15.66 44.10 43.51
N LEU A 75 14.72 44.59 44.31
CA LEU A 75 13.35 44.04 44.37
C LEU A 75 12.63 44.14 43.01
N LYS A 76 12.78 45.26 42.29
CA LYS A 76 12.22 45.43 40.93
C LYS A 76 12.85 44.46 39.93
N TRP A 77 14.17 44.24 39.99
CA TRP A 77 14.84 43.27 39.12
C TRP A 77 14.42 41.83 39.43
N ILE A 78 14.26 41.46 40.71
CA ILE A 78 13.79 40.12 41.12
C ILE A 78 12.34 39.89 40.69
N LEU A 79 11.44 40.84 40.92
CA LEU A 79 10.06 40.73 40.47
C LEU A 79 9.97 40.70 38.94
N GLY A 80 10.79 41.51 38.26
CA GLY A 80 10.91 41.49 36.81
C GLY A 80 11.42 40.15 36.26
N SER A 81 12.42 39.54 36.91
CA SER A 81 12.94 38.23 36.50
C SER A 81 11.94 37.10 36.75
N ILE A 82 11.18 37.15 37.85
CA ILE A 82 10.12 36.18 38.14
C ILE A 82 8.98 36.31 37.12
N LEU A 83 8.57 37.54 36.80
CA LEU A 83 7.53 37.78 35.80
C LEU A 83 7.98 37.30 34.41
N LEU A 84 9.23 37.59 34.04
CA LEU A 84 9.82 37.12 32.78
C LEU A 84 9.89 35.58 32.73
N ALA A 85 10.33 34.93 33.81
CA ALA A 85 10.35 33.47 33.90
C ALA A 85 8.94 32.87 33.80
N PHE A 86 7.94 33.50 34.43
CA PHE A 86 6.54 33.08 34.29
C PHE A 86 6.02 33.25 32.87
N CYS A 87 6.33 34.35 32.18
CA CYS A 87 5.92 34.57 30.80
C CYS A 87 6.62 33.63 29.80
N VAL A 88 7.91 33.31 30.02
CA VAL A 88 8.69 32.47 29.10
C VAL A 88 8.50 30.98 29.37
N ILE A 89 8.21 30.58 30.61
CA ILE A 89 8.16 29.15 31.00
C ILE A 89 6.75 28.78 31.47
N GLY A 90 6.19 29.52 32.42
CA GLY A 90 4.89 29.21 33.04
C GLY A 90 3.73 29.28 32.04
N LEU A 91 3.63 30.38 31.30
CA LEU A 91 2.56 30.64 30.33
C LEU A 91 2.52 29.60 29.19
N PRO A 92 3.64 29.25 28.53
CA PRO A 92 3.65 28.22 27.49
C PRO A 92 3.23 26.85 28.01
N ILE A 93 3.65 26.47 29.23
CA ILE A 93 3.26 25.19 29.84
C ILE A 93 1.76 25.17 30.14
N ILE A 94 1.21 26.27 30.67
CA ILE A 94 -0.23 26.39 30.96
C ILE A 94 -1.04 26.31 29.66
N ILE A 95 -0.61 27.01 28.61
CA ILE A 95 -1.26 26.96 27.29
C ILE A 95 -1.18 25.53 26.71
N ALA A 96 0.01 24.91 26.72
CA ALA A 96 0.19 23.55 26.22
C ALA A 96 -0.65 22.50 26.98
N LYS A 97 -0.88 22.70 28.28
CA LYS A 97 -1.70 21.79 29.11
C LYS A 97 -3.19 22.10 29.09
N SER A 98 -3.59 23.33 28.78
CA SER A 98 -5.00 23.76 28.70
C SER A 98 -5.60 23.60 27.29
N LEU A 99 -4.75 23.47 26.26
CA LEU A 99 -5.21 23.11 24.92
C LEU A 99 -5.85 21.71 24.96
N PRO A 100 -7.12 21.55 24.54
CA PRO A 100 -7.76 20.25 24.49
C PRO A 100 -6.97 19.35 23.54
N LYS A 101 -6.42 18.26 24.07
CA LYS A 101 -5.81 17.23 23.22
C LYS A 101 -6.90 16.69 22.30
N HIS A 102 -6.76 16.92 21.00
CA HIS A 102 -7.59 16.26 19.99
C HIS A 102 -7.41 14.75 20.18
N LYS A 103 -8.37 14.12 20.84
CA LYS A 103 -8.49 12.66 20.80
C LYS A 103 -9.06 12.35 19.44
N SER A 104 -8.30 11.61 18.63
CA SER A 104 -8.87 11.02 17.41
C SER A 104 -10.15 10.28 17.79
N PRO A 105 -11.24 10.45 17.04
CA PRO A 105 -12.44 9.68 17.29
C PRO A 105 -12.11 8.18 17.25
N PRO A 106 -12.82 7.35 18.04
CA PRO A 106 -12.65 5.91 17.95
C PRO A 106 -12.90 5.47 16.50
N ILE A 107 -12.00 4.64 15.97
CA ILE A 107 -12.13 4.10 14.62
C ILE A 107 -13.45 3.32 14.59
N THR A 108 -14.34 3.69 13.67
CA THR A 108 -15.58 2.94 13.42
C THR A 108 -15.19 1.54 12.95
N PRO A 109 -15.78 0.45 13.48
CA PRO A 109 -15.48 -0.89 13.00
C PRO A 109 -15.75 -0.99 11.49
N ASP A 110 -14.78 -1.50 10.74
CA ASP A 110 -14.95 -1.72 9.31
C ASP A 110 -16.08 -2.73 9.05
N ASN A 111 -16.96 -2.39 8.11
CA ASN A 111 -18.02 -3.30 7.69
C ASN A 111 -17.48 -4.28 6.63
N TYR A 112 -16.73 -5.28 7.10
CA TYR A 112 -16.12 -6.29 6.25
C TYR A 112 -17.13 -7.09 5.42
N SER A 113 -18.36 -7.27 5.90
CA SER A 113 -19.42 -7.93 5.14
C SER A 113 -19.81 -7.14 3.90
N VAL A 114 -19.95 -5.81 4.02
CA VAL A 114 -20.22 -4.93 2.88
C VAL A 114 -19.01 -4.87 1.94
N ALA A 115 -17.80 -4.84 2.47
CA ALA A 115 -16.58 -4.86 1.67
C ALA A 115 -16.48 -6.15 0.83
N LEU A 116 -16.72 -7.31 1.45
CA LEU A 116 -16.69 -8.60 0.78
C LEU A 116 -17.79 -8.73 -0.27
N HIS A 117 -19.02 -8.31 0.02
CA HIS A 117 -20.11 -8.27 -0.95
C HIS A 117 -19.72 -7.46 -2.21
N LYS A 118 -19.14 -6.27 -2.01
CA LYS A 118 -18.67 -5.43 -3.12
C LYS A 118 -17.51 -6.06 -3.89
N ALA A 119 -16.59 -6.72 -3.20
CA ALA A 119 -15.49 -7.44 -3.83
C ALA A 119 -15.99 -8.60 -4.71
N LEU A 120 -17.03 -9.32 -4.29
CA LEU A 120 -17.65 -10.35 -5.13
C LEU A 120 -18.40 -9.75 -6.32
N LEU A 121 -19.12 -8.64 -6.12
CA LEU A 121 -19.76 -7.91 -7.23
C LEU A 121 -18.75 -7.45 -8.29
N PHE A 122 -17.51 -7.13 -7.91
CA PHE A 122 -16.45 -6.82 -8.88
C PHE A 122 -16.19 -7.99 -9.84
N PHE A 123 -16.20 -9.24 -9.39
CA PHE A 123 -16.12 -10.37 -10.33
C PHE A 123 -17.31 -10.37 -11.30
N ASN A 124 -18.53 -10.04 -10.85
CA ASN A 124 -19.69 -9.94 -11.74
C ASN A 124 -19.51 -8.86 -12.80
N THR A 125 -18.83 -7.76 -12.47
CA THR A 125 -18.51 -6.70 -13.44
C THR A 125 -17.42 -7.11 -14.42
N GLN A 126 -16.68 -8.18 -14.17
CA GLN A 126 -15.61 -8.67 -15.06
C GLN A 126 -16.03 -9.83 -15.96
N LYS A 127 -17.24 -10.40 -15.79
CA LYS A 127 -17.67 -11.56 -16.61
C LYS A 127 -17.72 -11.20 -18.10
N SER A 128 -17.17 -12.05 -18.95
CA SER A 128 -17.28 -11.99 -20.42
C SER A 128 -18.17 -13.14 -20.90
N GLY A 129 -18.69 -13.06 -22.13
CA GLY A 129 -19.59 -14.04 -22.72
C GLY A 129 -21.06 -13.67 -22.55
N LYS A 130 -21.92 -14.67 -22.65
CA LYS A 130 -23.38 -14.51 -22.48
C LYS A 130 -23.74 -14.51 -21.00
N LEU A 131 -24.08 -13.34 -20.46
CA LEU A 131 -24.31 -13.16 -19.03
C LEU A 131 -25.57 -13.91 -18.56
N PRO A 132 -25.56 -14.42 -17.32
CA PRO A 132 -26.78 -14.95 -16.71
C PRO A 132 -27.79 -13.82 -16.51
N LYS A 133 -29.09 -14.13 -16.63
CA LYS A 133 -30.18 -13.15 -16.45
C LYS A 133 -30.07 -12.37 -15.14
N ASN A 134 -29.53 -13.00 -14.10
CA ASN A 134 -29.36 -12.41 -12.77
C ASN A 134 -27.86 -12.13 -12.47
N ASN A 135 -27.13 -11.42 -13.33
CA ASN A 135 -25.72 -11.07 -13.05
C ASN A 135 -25.57 -10.05 -11.90
N GLY A 136 -26.65 -9.37 -11.49
CA GLY A 136 -26.60 -8.36 -10.41
C GLY A 136 -25.95 -7.04 -10.80
N ILE A 137 -25.46 -6.91 -12.04
CA ILE A 137 -24.84 -5.71 -12.60
C ILE A 137 -25.63 -5.28 -13.83
N SER A 138 -26.50 -4.28 -13.68
CA SER A 138 -27.47 -3.88 -14.72
C SER A 138 -26.88 -3.18 -15.93
N TRP A 139 -25.67 -2.63 -15.80
CA TRP A 139 -24.98 -1.90 -16.86
C TRP A 139 -24.01 -2.76 -17.68
N ARG A 140 -23.84 -4.03 -17.32
CA ARG A 140 -23.07 -5.02 -18.09
C ARG A 140 -24.00 -5.85 -18.98
N GLY A 141 -23.55 -6.15 -20.20
CA GLY A 141 -24.27 -6.95 -21.17
C GLY A 141 -23.44 -8.09 -21.77
N ASP A 142 -24.07 -8.83 -22.67
CA ASP A 142 -23.44 -9.93 -23.41
C ASP A 142 -22.31 -9.40 -24.29
N SER A 143 -21.13 -10.01 -24.19
CA SER A 143 -19.90 -9.51 -24.84
C SER A 143 -18.92 -10.64 -25.17
N GLY A 144 -18.01 -10.44 -26.11
CA GLY A 144 -17.01 -11.46 -26.49
C GLY A 144 -17.62 -12.79 -26.95
N LEU A 145 -18.78 -12.74 -27.62
CA LEU A 145 -19.54 -13.93 -28.02
C LEU A 145 -18.89 -14.73 -29.16
N ASN A 146 -18.00 -14.11 -29.92
CA ASN A 146 -17.28 -14.71 -31.04
C ASN A 146 -15.86 -15.18 -30.65
N ASP A 147 -15.50 -15.04 -29.38
CA ASP A 147 -14.20 -15.46 -28.86
C ASP A 147 -13.98 -16.95 -29.15
N GLY A 148 -12.82 -17.33 -29.67
CA GLY A 148 -12.49 -18.71 -30.00
C GLY A 148 -13.03 -19.24 -31.33
N ASN A 149 -13.73 -18.45 -32.14
CA ASN A 149 -14.16 -18.88 -33.48
C ASN A 149 -13.00 -19.20 -34.43
N ASP A 150 -11.79 -18.74 -34.10
CA ASP A 150 -10.53 -19.02 -34.79
C ASP A 150 -9.85 -20.32 -34.30
N THR A 151 -10.54 -21.14 -33.51
CA THR A 151 -9.98 -22.34 -32.83
C THR A 151 -10.64 -23.65 -33.27
N ASP A 152 -10.19 -24.78 -32.73
CA ASP A 152 -10.85 -26.09 -32.91
C ASP A 152 -11.95 -26.37 -31.86
N VAL A 153 -12.24 -25.39 -30.99
CA VAL A 153 -13.31 -25.49 -29.98
C VAL A 153 -14.64 -25.11 -30.63
N LYS A 154 -15.48 -26.12 -30.94
CA LYS A 154 -16.75 -25.92 -31.65
C LYS A 154 -17.72 -24.95 -30.98
N GLU A 155 -17.71 -24.90 -29.65
CA GLU A 155 -18.59 -24.02 -28.85
C GLU A 155 -17.99 -22.61 -28.66
N GLY A 156 -16.77 -22.38 -29.15
CA GLY A 156 -16.01 -21.16 -28.91
C GLY A 156 -15.42 -21.07 -27.50
N LEU A 157 -14.86 -19.91 -27.20
CA LEU A 157 -14.27 -19.50 -25.94
C LEU A 157 -15.00 -18.27 -25.35
N ALA A 158 -16.32 -18.22 -25.54
CA ALA A 158 -17.16 -17.26 -24.84
C ALA A 158 -17.27 -17.64 -23.35
N GLY A 159 -17.24 -16.65 -22.44
CA GLY A 159 -17.21 -16.88 -20.99
C GLY A 159 -15.97 -16.29 -20.33
N GLY A 160 -15.74 -16.67 -19.06
CA GLY A 160 -14.56 -16.27 -18.30
C GLY A 160 -14.62 -14.82 -17.81
N TYR A 161 -13.46 -14.29 -17.44
CA TYR A 161 -13.31 -12.94 -16.91
C TYR A 161 -12.41 -12.08 -17.80
N TYR A 162 -12.73 -10.80 -17.91
CA TYR A 162 -11.78 -9.78 -18.35
C TYR A 162 -10.80 -9.50 -17.21
N ASP A 163 -9.54 -9.28 -17.55
CA ASP A 163 -8.44 -9.25 -16.58
C ASP A 163 -8.49 -8.01 -15.68
N ALA A 164 -8.62 -6.82 -16.28
CA ALA A 164 -8.55 -5.56 -15.55
C ALA A 164 -9.55 -4.53 -16.10
N GLY A 165 -9.06 -3.35 -16.50
CA GLY A 165 -9.86 -2.33 -17.19
C GLY A 165 -9.93 -2.53 -18.70
N ASP A 166 -9.29 -3.58 -19.21
CA ASP A 166 -9.30 -3.99 -20.60
C ASP A 166 -10.29 -5.14 -20.81
N ASN A 167 -10.44 -5.58 -22.05
CA ASN A 167 -11.29 -6.70 -22.45
C ASN A 167 -10.45 -7.95 -22.83
N ILE A 168 -9.19 -8.02 -22.41
CA ILE A 168 -8.33 -9.20 -22.65
C ILE A 168 -8.67 -10.28 -21.62
N LYS A 169 -8.67 -11.55 -22.07
CA LYS A 169 -8.76 -12.72 -21.19
C LYS A 169 -7.36 -13.29 -20.98
N PHE A 170 -6.64 -12.80 -19.98
CA PHE A 170 -5.37 -13.40 -19.57
C PHE A 170 -5.63 -14.61 -18.67
N HIS A 171 -5.32 -15.83 -19.17
CA HIS A 171 -5.72 -17.04 -18.45
C HIS A 171 -4.89 -17.29 -17.18
N PHE A 172 -3.66 -16.77 -17.10
CA PHE A 172 -2.81 -16.96 -15.93
C PHE A 172 -3.34 -16.21 -14.69
N PRO A 173 -3.51 -14.88 -14.70
CA PRO A 173 -4.11 -14.15 -13.58
C PRO A 173 -5.57 -14.54 -13.31
N MET A 174 -6.33 -14.92 -14.35
CA MET A 174 -7.68 -15.48 -14.16
C MET A 174 -7.64 -16.79 -13.36
N SER A 175 -6.74 -17.71 -13.71
CA SER A 175 -6.58 -18.98 -13.00
C SER A 175 -6.17 -18.74 -11.55
N TYR A 176 -5.16 -17.88 -11.34
CA TYR A 176 -4.74 -17.46 -10.00
C TYR A 176 -5.90 -16.90 -9.16
N SER A 177 -6.72 -16.03 -9.75
CA SER A 177 -7.89 -15.46 -9.07
C SER A 177 -8.90 -16.53 -8.67
N MET A 178 -9.12 -17.55 -9.52
CA MET A 178 -10.00 -18.67 -9.20
C MET A 178 -9.42 -19.62 -8.14
N THR A 179 -8.10 -19.84 -8.15
CA THR A 179 -7.39 -20.56 -7.07
C THR A 179 -7.59 -19.86 -5.75
N MET A 180 -7.30 -18.55 -5.68
CA MET A 180 -7.39 -17.76 -4.45
C MET A 180 -8.82 -17.60 -3.94
N LEU A 181 -9.79 -17.36 -4.83
CA LEU A 181 -11.20 -17.29 -4.45
C LEU A 181 -11.68 -18.63 -3.91
N SER A 182 -11.34 -19.74 -4.59
CA SER A 182 -11.66 -21.10 -4.11
C SER A 182 -11.03 -21.39 -2.75
N TRP A 183 -9.75 -21.05 -2.58
CA TRP A 183 -9.06 -21.22 -1.30
C TRP A 183 -9.74 -20.45 -0.17
N SER A 184 -10.14 -19.19 -0.42
CA SER A 184 -10.86 -18.41 0.59
C SER A 184 -12.19 -19.04 1.02
N VAL A 185 -12.93 -19.66 0.08
CA VAL A 185 -14.20 -20.35 0.35
C VAL A 185 -13.97 -21.67 1.09
N ILE A 186 -12.85 -22.35 0.84
CA ILE A 186 -12.44 -23.57 1.56
C ILE A 186 -12.08 -23.26 3.01
N GLU A 187 -11.33 -22.18 3.25
CA GLU A 187 -10.86 -21.80 4.61
C GLU A 187 -11.99 -21.19 5.45
N TYR A 188 -12.85 -20.39 4.83
CA TYR A 188 -13.84 -19.59 5.56
C TYR A 188 -15.30 -19.85 5.12
N PRO A 189 -15.75 -21.11 4.92
CA PRO A 189 -17.06 -21.41 4.36
C PRO A 189 -18.19 -20.84 5.22
N ASP A 190 -18.06 -20.92 6.55
CA ASP A 190 -19.08 -20.43 7.46
C ASP A 190 -19.16 -18.90 7.47
N LYS A 191 -18.07 -18.19 7.19
CA LYS A 191 -18.09 -16.71 7.07
C LYS A 191 -18.89 -16.29 5.86
N TYR A 192 -18.69 -16.93 4.71
CA TYR A 192 -19.48 -16.70 3.51
C TYR A 192 -20.96 -17.05 3.71
N LYS A 193 -21.27 -18.16 4.40
CA LYS A 193 -22.65 -18.56 4.70
C LYS A 193 -23.34 -17.56 5.62
N ASN A 194 -22.67 -17.08 6.65
CA ASN A 194 -23.24 -16.15 7.62
C ASN A 194 -23.63 -14.79 7.02
N ILE A 195 -23.03 -14.42 5.89
CA ILE A 195 -23.37 -13.18 5.16
C ILE A 195 -24.17 -13.44 3.88
N ASN A 196 -24.64 -14.68 3.66
CA ASN A 196 -25.38 -15.11 2.47
C ASN A 196 -24.63 -14.96 1.13
N GLU A 197 -23.29 -14.97 1.15
CA GLU A 197 -22.45 -14.87 -0.06
C GLU A 197 -21.89 -16.21 -0.53
N TYR A 198 -22.13 -17.30 0.19
CA TYR A 198 -21.55 -18.61 -0.13
C TYR A 198 -21.90 -19.10 -1.54
N ASN A 199 -23.18 -19.03 -1.92
CA ASN A 199 -23.60 -19.44 -3.26
C ASN A 199 -23.11 -18.48 -4.35
N HIS A 200 -23.09 -17.17 -4.06
CA HIS A 200 -22.58 -16.18 -5.00
C HIS A 200 -21.09 -16.40 -5.29
N ALA A 201 -20.27 -16.60 -4.27
CA ALA A 201 -18.85 -16.92 -4.43
C ALA A 201 -18.65 -18.22 -5.23
N ARG A 202 -19.47 -19.25 -4.98
CA ARG A 202 -19.46 -20.48 -5.78
C ARG A 202 -19.81 -20.20 -7.24
N ASP A 203 -20.87 -19.46 -7.53
CA ASP A 203 -21.24 -19.12 -8.90
C ASP A 203 -20.12 -18.38 -9.65
N LEU A 204 -19.35 -17.54 -8.94
CA LEU A 204 -18.18 -16.85 -9.50
C LEU A 204 -17.03 -17.80 -9.80
N ILE A 205 -16.72 -18.71 -8.88
CA ILE A 205 -15.71 -19.76 -9.11
C ILE A 205 -16.13 -20.61 -10.31
N LYS A 206 -17.39 -21.06 -10.32
CA LYS A 206 -17.94 -21.91 -11.38
C LYS A 206 -17.84 -21.24 -12.75
N TRP A 207 -18.13 -19.94 -12.83
CA TRP A 207 -18.01 -19.17 -14.07
C TRP A 207 -16.60 -19.19 -14.65
N GLY A 208 -15.59 -19.02 -13.79
CA GLY A 208 -14.19 -19.08 -14.20
C GLY A 208 -13.76 -20.51 -14.58
N THR A 209 -14.12 -21.51 -13.77
CA THR A 209 -13.71 -22.90 -14.04
C THR A 209 -14.41 -23.53 -15.23
N ASP A 210 -15.67 -23.19 -15.48
CA ASP A 210 -16.37 -23.59 -16.72
C ASP A 210 -15.64 -23.06 -17.94
N TYR A 211 -15.21 -21.80 -17.91
CA TYR A 211 -14.40 -21.22 -18.98
C TYR A 211 -13.04 -21.91 -19.12
N LEU A 212 -12.30 -22.12 -18.02
CA LEU A 212 -10.99 -22.79 -18.08
C LEU A 212 -11.08 -24.20 -18.66
N LEU A 213 -12.19 -24.92 -18.45
CA LEU A 213 -12.40 -26.23 -19.06
C LEU A 213 -12.59 -26.18 -20.59
N LEU A 214 -12.94 -25.02 -21.16
CA LEU A 214 -13.03 -24.83 -22.62
C LEU A 214 -11.66 -24.58 -23.27
N THR A 215 -10.68 -24.10 -22.51
CA THR A 215 -9.38 -23.66 -23.05
C THR A 215 -8.42 -24.81 -23.35
N PHE A 216 -8.86 -26.05 -23.17
CA PHE A 216 -8.15 -27.26 -23.55
C PHE A 216 -9.15 -28.42 -23.73
N ASN A 217 -8.69 -29.55 -24.28
CA ASN A 217 -9.55 -30.73 -24.34
C ASN A 217 -9.68 -31.38 -22.95
N SER A 218 -10.63 -30.90 -22.14
CA SER A 218 -10.87 -31.37 -20.77
C SER A 218 -11.34 -32.82 -20.68
N SER A 219 -11.80 -33.39 -21.79
CA SER A 219 -12.23 -34.79 -21.86
C SER A 219 -11.06 -35.75 -22.13
N ALA A 220 -9.95 -35.26 -22.65
CA ALA A 220 -8.76 -36.05 -22.94
C ALA A 220 -7.89 -36.29 -21.69
N THR A 221 -7.17 -37.40 -21.68
CA THR A 221 -6.18 -37.74 -20.63
C THR A 221 -4.83 -37.09 -20.88
N LYS A 222 -4.51 -36.80 -22.15
CA LYS A 222 -3.27 -36.14 -22.57
C LYS A 222 -3.59 -35.10 -23.63
N ILE A 223 -2.97 -33.94 -23.51
CA ILE A 223 -3.13 -32.82 -24.43
C ILE A 223 -1.77 -32.36 -24.94
N ASN A 224 -1.75 -31.77 -26.14
CA ASN A 224 -0.53 -31.24 -26.74
C ASN A 224 -0.47 -29.70 -26.74
N LYS A 225 -1.60 -29.03 -26.53
CA LYS A 225 -1.74 -27.58 -26.48
C LYS A 225 -2.79 -27.15 -25.43
N ILE A 226 -2.71 -25.89 -25.03
CA ILE A 226 -3.74 -25.16 -24.30
C ILE A 226 -3.95 -23.80 -24.97
N TYR A 227 -5.14 -23.21 -24.82
CA TYR A 227 -5.42 -21.82 -25.14
C TYR A 227 -5.02 -20.95 -23.96
N CYS A 228 -4.23 -19.91 -24.21
CA CYS A 228 -3.55 -19.15 -23.17
C CYS A 228 -4.08 -17.75 -22.98
N GLN A 229 -4.72 -17.21 -24.02
CA GLN A 229 -5.24 -15.86 -24.03
C GLN A 229 -6.29 -15.72 -25.13
N VAL A 230 -7.26 -14.84 -24.90
CA VAL A 230 -8.17 -14.35 -25.96
C VAL A 230 -8.15 -12.83 -25.96
N GLY A 231 -8.02 -12.25 -27.15
CA GLY A 231 -7.73 -10.82 -27.29
C GLY A 231 -6.27 -10.53 -27.00
N GLY A 232 -5.85 -9.30 -27.25
CA GLY A 232 -4.46 -8.92 -27.05
C GLY A 232 -4.22 -7.48 -27.47
N HIS A 233 -3.02 -7.02 -27.13
CA HIS A 233 -2.49 -5.76 -27.60
C HIS A 233 -1.12 -5.99 -28.23
N ARG A 234 -0.87 -5.32 -29.37
CA ARG A 234 0.44 -5.33 -30.01
C ARG A 234 1.05 -3.94 -29.93
N ASN A 235 2.12 -3.82 -29.16
CA ASN A 235 2.85 -2.57 -29.01
C ASN A 235 3.33 -2.05 -30.38
N GLY A 236 3.02 -0.79 -30.68
CA GLY A 236 3.34 -0.13 -31.95
C GLY A 236 2.45 -0.53 -33.12
N SER A 237 1.41 -1.35 -32.91
CA SER A 237 0.43 -1.63 -33.96
C SER A 237 -0.51 -0.45 -34.16
N GLN A 238 -0.83 -0.17 -35.42
CA GLN A 238 -1.88 0.79 -35.81
C GLN A 238 -3.23 0.10 -36.05
N THR A 239 -3.29 -1.23 -35.94
CA THR A 239 -4.56 -1.95 -36.01
C THR A 239 -5.34 -1.73 -34.70
N PRO A 240 -6.65 -1.44 -34.78
CA PRO A 240 -7.52 -1.46 -33.61
C PRO A 240 -7.36 -2.78 -32.84
N ASP A 241 -7.11 -2.66 -31.54
CA ASP A 241 -6.94 -3.78 -30.61
C ASP A 241 -7.39 -3.34 -29.21
N ASP A 242 -7.24 -4.24 -28.24
CA ASP A 242 -7.87 -4.10 -26.93
C ASP A 242 -7.42 -2.86 -26.13
N HIS A 243 -6.15 -2.46 -26.25
CA HIS A 243 -5.63 -1.29 -25.53
C HIS A 243 -5.68 0.00 -26.37
N ASN A 244 -5.83 -0.13 -27.70
CA ASN A 244 -6.00 1.02 -28.59
C ASN A 244 -7.47 1.52 -28.63
N CYS A 245 -8.43 0.70 -28.19
CA CYS A 245 -9.86 0.99 -28.26
C CYS A 245 -10.49 1.13 -26.87
N TRP A 246 -10.80 2.37 -26.45
CA TRP A 246 -11.56 2.62 -25.22
C TRP A 246 -13.06 2.48 -25.47
N GLN A 247 -13.60 1.28 -25.27
CA GLN A 247 -15.01 1.01 -25.49
C GLN A 247 -15.58 -0.02 -24.52
N LYS A 248 -16.91 -0.09 -24.47
CA LYS A 248 -17.59 -1.11 -23.68
C LYS A 248 -17.30 -2.50 -24.29
N PRO A 249 -17.23 -3.56 -23.48
CA PRO A 249 -17.03 -4.92 -24.00
C PRO A 249 -18.14 -5.36 -24.96
N GLU A 250 -19.36 -4.82 -24.81
CA GLU A 250 -20.50 -5.13 -25.68
C GLU A 250 -20.37 -4.50 -27.08
N ASP A 251 -19.55 -3.46 -27.22
CA ASP A 251 -19.37 -2.68 -28.46
C ASP A 251 -18.08 -3.06 -29.22
N MET A 252 -17.32 -4.06 -28.75
CA MET A 252 -16.07 -4.48 -29.39
C MET A 252 -16.26 -4.92 -30.84
N ASP A 253 -15.59 -4.23 -31.76
CA ASP A 253 -15.63 -4.43 -33.20
C ASP A 253 -14.26 -4.82 -33.82
N TYR A 254 -13.21 -4.91 -33.01
CA TYR A 254 -11.87 -5.33 -33.41
C TYR A 254 -11.66 -6.85 -33.32
N LEU A 255 -10.62 -7.35 -34.00
CA LEU A 255 -10.26 -8.77 -33.96
C LEU A 255 -9.72 -9.15 -32.57
N ARG A 256 -10.25 -10.24 -32.01
CA ARG A 256 -9.83 -10.80 -30.72
C ARG A 256 -9.17 -12.17 -30.92
N PRO A 257 -7.88 -12.23 -31.27
CA PRO A 257 -7.22 -13.49 -31.61
C PRO A 257 -7.11 -14.40 -30.38
N THR A 258 -7.19 -15.71 -30.61
CA THR A 258 -6.92 -16.71 -29.57
C THR A 258 -5.48 -17.20 -29.66
N LEU A 259 -4.73 -17.08 -28.55
CA LEU A 259 -3.36 -17.57 -28.48
C LEU A 259 -3.29 -19.01 -27.98
N THR A 260 -2.47 -19.82 -28.64
CA THR A 260 -2.23 -21.22 -28.29
C THR A 260 -0.83 -21.41 -27.76
N CYS A 261 -0.67 -22.13 -26.64
CA CYS A 261 0.64 -22.57 -26.16
C CYS A 261 0.79 -24.09 -26.26
N GLN A 262 1.89 -24.52 -26.87
CA GLN A 262 2.30 -25.93 -26.87
C GLN A 262 3.18 -26.28 -25.66
N SER A 263 3.70 -25.25 -24.97
CA SER A 263 4.46 -25.31 -23.71
C SER A 263 4.04 -24.14 -22.83
N GLY A 264 3.97 -24.34 -21.52
CA GLY A 264 3.56 -23.31 -20.56
C GLY A 264 3.27 -23.92 -19.20
N PRO A 265 4.30 -24.48 -18.53
CA PRO A 265 4.10 -25.26 -17.30
C PRO A 265 3.64 -24.41 -16.12
N ASP A 266 3.99 -23.12 -16.12
CA ASP A 266 3.51 -22.10 -15.19
C ASP A 266 2.01 -21.86 -15.34
N LEU A 267 1.54 -21.51 -16.54
CA LEU A 267 0.11 -21.31 -16.81
C LEU A 267 -0.70 -22.59 -16.58
N ALA A 268 -0.27 -23.71 -17.16
CA ALA A 268 -0.99 -24.97 -17.00
C ALA A 268 -1.01 -25.46 -15.54
N GLY A 269 0.07 -25.20 -14.80
CA GLY A 269 0.14 -25.49 -13.37
C GLY A 269 -0.89 -24.69 -12.56
N GLU A 270 -1.03 -23.40 -12.85
CA GLU A 270 -2.00 -22.55 -12.15
C GLU A 270 -3.44 -22.86 -12.56
N MET A 271 -3.69 -23.14 -13.85
CA MET A 271 -5.01 -23.64 -14.28
C MET A 271 -5.36 -24.95 -13.57
N ALA A 272 -4.39 -25.86 -13.40
CA ALA A 272 -4.60 -27.10 -12.65
C ALA A 272 -4.91 -26.82 -11.18
N ALA A 273 -4.21 -25.88 -10.55
CA ALA A 273 -4.47 -25.45 -9.17
C ALA A 273 -5.88 -24.88 -9.02
N ALA A 274 -6.31 -24.02 -9.95
CA ALA A 274 -7.65 -23.42 -9.97
C ALA A 274 -8.75 -24.49 -10.04
N LEU A 275 -8.65 -25.43 -10.97
CA LEU A 275 -9.62 -26.53 -11.11
C LEU A 275 -9.59 -27.47 -9.89
N ALA A 276 -8.40 -27.79 -9.36
CA ALA A 276 -8.27 -28.64 -8.18
C ALA A 276 -8.89 -27.98 -6.93
N ALA A 277 -8.59 -26.71 -6.67
CA ALA A 277 -9.17 -25.98 -5.55
C ALA A 277 -10.70 -25.87 -5.68
N ALA A 278 -11.20 -25.52 -6.86
CA ALA A 278 -12.64 -25.48 -7.12
C ALA A 278 -13.30 -26.85 -6.91
N SER A 279 -12.63 -27.95 -7.25
CA SER A 279 -13.19 -29.29 -7.02
C SER A 279 -13.50 -29.59 -5.55
N ILE A 280 -12.75 -28.98 -4.61
CA ILE A 280 -13.00 -29.08 -3.17
C ILE A 280 -14.21 -28.23 -2.78
N VAL A 281 -14.34 -27.03 -3.34
CA VAL A 281 -15.49 -26.13 -3.13
C VAL A 281 -16.80 -26.80 -3.58
N PHE A 282 -16.77 -27.54 -4.69
CA PHE A 282 -17.92 -28.24 -5.26
C PHE A 282 -18.02 -29.72 -4.87
N LYS A 283 -17.41 -30.16 -3.77
CA LYS A 283 -17.42 -31.56 -3.35
C LYS A 283 -18.84 -32.14 -3.15
N ASP A 284 -19.81 -31.28 -2.86
CA ASP A 284 -21.24 -31.61 -2.77
C ASP A 284 -21.89 -31.91 -4.14
N ASP A 285 -21.36 -31.37 -5.24
CA ASP A 285 -21.72 -31.74 -6.61
C ASP A 285 -20.67 -32.72 -7.16
N ASN A 286 -20.90 -34.02 -6.92
CA ASN A 286 -19.97 -35.07 -7.30
C ASN A 286 -19.67 -35.10 -8.81
N VAL A 287 -20.64 -34.76 -9.66
CA VAL A 287 -20.46 -34.76 -11.12
C VAL A 287 -19.52 -33.64 -11.52
N TYR A 288 -19.76 -32.43 -11.02
CA TYR A 288 -18.95 -31.27 -11.33
C TYR A 288 -17.55 -31.35 -10.72
N SER A 289 -17.44 -31.74 -9.43
CA SER A 289 -16.16 -31.94 -8.75
C SER A 289 -15.27 -32.96 -9.49
N THR A 290 -15.83 -34.09 -9.91
CA THR A 290 -15.08 -35.10 -10.69
C THR A 290 -14.61 -34.56 -12.04
N LYS A 291 -15.46 -33.76 -12.72
CA LYS A 291 -15.09 -33.09 -13.98
C LYS A 291 -13.89 -32.16 -13.78
N LEU A 292 -13.89 -31.37 -12.70
CA LEU A 292 -12.81 -30.46 -12.35
C LEU A 292 -11.51 -31.20 -12.01
N ILE A 293 -11.58 -32.27 -11.21
CA ILE A 293 -10.41 -33.11 -10.87
C ILE A 293 -9.78 -33.70 -12.13
N LYS A 294 -10.60 -34.22 -13.05
CA LYS A 294 -10.11 -34.76 -14.33
C LYS A 294 -9.38 -33.67 -15.13
N GLY A 295 -9.98 -32.48 -15.26
CA GLY A 295 -9.35 -31.35 -15.94
C GLY A 295 -8.02 -30.95 -15.29
N ALA A 296 -7.98 -30.86 -13.96
CA ALA A 296 -6.77 -30.53 -13.19
C ALA A 296 -5.65 -31.57 -13.43
N GLN A 297 -5.97 -32.86 -13.42
CA GLN A 297 -5.02 -33.93 -13.70
C GLN A 297 -4.44 -33.84 -15.12
N THR A 298 -5.29 -33.59 -16.12
CA THR A 298 -4.85 -33.43 -17.52
C THR A 298 -3.91 -32.24 -17.69
N LEU A 299 -4.23 -31.09 -17.08
CA LEU A 299 -3.38 -29.90 -17.11
C LEU A 299 -2.08 -30.09 -16.34
N PHE A 300 -2.13 -30.71 -15.16
CA PHE A 300 -0.94 -30.99 -14.37
C PHE A 300 0.01 -31.93 -15.11
N ALA A 301 -0.52 -32.96 -15.79
CA ALA A 301 0.27 -33.84 -16.63
C ALA A 301 0.95 -33.07 -17.79
N PHE A 302 0.23 -32.15 -18.44
CA PHE A 302 0.80 -31.27 -19.46
C PHE A 302 1.91 -30.35 -18.88
N ALA A 303 1.68 -29.75 -17.71
CA ALA A 303 2.64 -28.89 -17.02
C ALA A 303 3.90 -29.65 -16.56
N ARG A 304 3.76 -30.93 -16.24
CA ARG A 304 4.85 -31.80 -15.78
C ARG A 304 5.61 -32.47 -16.93
N ASP A 305 5.19 -32.32 -18.18
CA ASP A 305 5.90 -32.86 -19.34
C ASP A 305 7.31 -32.25 -19.45
N ASN A 306 8.34 -33.12 -19.46
CA ASN A 306 9.74 -32.71 -19.55
C ASN A 306 10.09 -32.02 -20.88
N GLY A 307 9.33 -32.28 -21.95
CA GLY A 307 9.51 -31.63 -23.25
C GLY A 307 8.89 -30.23 -23.34
N LYS A 308 8.18 -29.77 -22.30
CA LYS A 308 7.36 -28.55 -22.31
C LYS A 308 7.70 -27.61 -21.16
N ARG A 309 8.96 -27.17 -21.12
CA ARG A 309 9.52 -26.35 -20.03
C ARG A 309 9.64 -24.87 -20.35
N THR A 310 9.28 -24.45 -21.55
CA THR A 310 9.23 -23.02 -21.91
C THR A 310 8.06 -22.37 -21.17
N ALA A 311 8.35 -21.31 -20.42
CA ALA A 311 7.36 -20.48 -19.72
C ALA A 311 6.31 -19.95 -20.70
N TYR A 312 5.04 -19.85 -20.29
CA TYR A 312 3.95 -19.51 -21.21
C TYR A 312 4.17 -18.15 -21.89
N SER A 313 4.69 -17.16 -21.17
CA SER A 313 5.00 -15.81 -21.68
C SER A 313 6.07 -15.78 -22.77
N ARG A 314 6.85 -16.87 -22.89
CA ARG A 314 7.89 -17.06 -23.93
C ARG A 314 7.47 -18.05 -25.01
N SER A 315 6.26 -18.60 -24.93
CA SER A 315 5.76 -19.60 -25.88
C SER A 315 5.07 -18.98 -27.10
N TYR A 316 5.08 -17.65 -27.23
CA TYR A 316 4.48 -16.91 -28.34
C TYR A 316 5.52 -16.49 -29.39
N PRO A 317 5.10 -16.28 -30.65
CA PRO A 317 5.89 -15.51 -31.60
C PRO A 317 6.27 -14.16 -30.99
N ALA A 318 7.46 -13.63 -31.30
CA ALA A 318 8.05 -12.41 -30.71
C ALA A 318 7.18 -11.13 -30.80
N ASP A 319 6.08 -11.22 -31.54
CA ASP A 319 5.20 -10.14 -31.97
C ASP A 319 4.03 -9.87 -31.02
N ILE A 320 3.71 -10.82 -30.12
CA ILE A 320 2.64 -10.69 -29.13
C ILE A 320 3.27 -10.82 -27.75
N LYS A 321 3.50 -9.69 -27.09
CA LYS A 321 4.03 -9.66 -25.72
C LYS A 321 2.86 -9.69 -24.75
N CYS A 322 2.77 -10.72 -23.92
CA CYS A 322 2.00 -10.64 -22.68
C CYS A 322 2.74 -9.67 -21.75
N TYR A 323 2.03 -8.64 -21.28
CA TYR A 323 2.47 -7.81 -20.17
C TYR A 323 1.87 -8.36 -18.87
#